data_AF-A0A1E5T0V1-F1
#
_entry.id   AF-A0A1E5T0V1-F1
#
_cell.length_a   1.000
_cell.length_b   1.000
_cell.length_c   1.000
_cell.angle_alpha   90.00
_cell.angle_beta   90.00
_cell.angle_gamma   90.00
#
_symmetry.space_group_name_H-M   'P 1'
#
loop_
_entity.id
_entity.type
_entity.pdbx_description
1 polymer ?
#
loop_
_entity_poly.entity_id
_entity_poly.type
_entity_poly.pdbx_seq_one_letter_code
_entity_poly.pdbx_strand_id
1 'polypeptide(L)'
;MKLAHYQLEQIEEYIKDQNIWYDDVRQELLDHMATSVEEKMDKEDSSFVDACAKVFTEIDIPRFQRHKLKFEHIATLKEAGNEMLTFFKGIKLFYLVMIISACAIALAQPQFIKEWFWTLTVWCPVLLLFYFVLVPIYARKYRVLYLSYYMSRVNALFTPTFLSVSVLGYLDTWFLQHTSIALVVFSIFYLFVISGLSVLHKTLKKVKSNVAYY
;
A
#
# COMPACT_ATOMS: atom_id res chain seq x y z
N MET A 1 3.55 -13.75 28.40
CA MET A 1 4.91 -14.12 28.02
C MET A 1 5.57 -14.83 29.19
N LYS A 2 5.86 -16.11 28.99
CA LYS A 2 6.66 -16.97 29.89
C LYS A 2 8.15 -16.88 29.59
N LEU A 3 8.52 -16.39 28.40
CA LEU A 3 9.92 -16.20 28.01
C LEU A 3 10.58 -15.08 28.81
N ALA A 4 11.81 -15.32 29.25
CA ALA A 4 12.67 -14.33 29.87
C ALA A 4 13.20 -13.33 28.83
N HIS A 5 13.64 -12.15 29.28
CA HIS A 5 14.10 -11.09 28.38
C HIS A 5 15.23 -11.54 27.45
N TYR A 6 16.24 -12.24 27.98
CA TYR A 6 17.37 -12.75 27.19
C TYR A 6 16.94 -13.77 26.10
N GLN A 7 15.85 -14.51 26.34
CA GLN A 7 15.31 -15.46 25.37
C GLN A 7 14.64 -14.74 24.20
N LEU A 8 13.95 -13.63 24.48
CA LEU A 8 13.38 -12.77 23.45
C LEU A 8 14.46 -12.07 22.64
N GLU A 9 15.54 -11.60 23.28
CA GLU A 9 16.70 -11.01 22.59
C GLU A 9 17.33 -11.99 21.60
N GLN A 10 17.46 -13.27 21.98
CA GLN A 10 18.01 -14.30 21.09
C GLN A 10 17.13 -14.54 19.85
N ILE A 11 15.80 -14.52 20.01
CA ILE A 11 14.86 -14.61 18.87
C ILE A 11 14.96 -13.35 18.01
N GLU A 12 15.06 -12.17 18.63
CA GLU A 12 15.19 -10.90 17.92
C GLU A 12 16.48 -10.83 17.09
N GLU A 13 17.60 -11.30 17.63
CA GLU A 13 18.88 -11.37 16.93
C GLU A 13 18.80 -12.28 15.70
N TYR A 14 18.20 -13.47 15.85
CA TYR A 14 17.94 -14.34 14.71
C TYR A 14 17.10 -13.64 13.63
N ILE A 15 16.03 -12.93 14.00
CA ILE A 15 15.18 -12.21 13.04
C ILE A 15 15.93 -11.09 12.31
N LYS A 16 16.84 -10.39 13.01
CA LYS A 16 17.65 -9.31 12.41
C LYS A 16 18.55 -9.82 11.29
N ASP A 17 19.07 -11.04 11.42
CA ASP A 17 19.94 -11.67 10.41
C ASP A 17 19.20 -12.13 9.15
N GLN A 18 17.86 -12.19 9.18
CA GLN A 18 17.04 -12.75 8.09
C GLN A 18 16.71 -11.73 6.98
N ASN A 19 17.43 -10.60 6.92
CA ASN A 19 17.28 -9.55 5.90
C ASN A 19 15.85 -9.00 5.72
N ILE A 20 15.03 -9.05 6.77
CA ILE A 20 13.68 -8.47 6.74
C ILE A 20 13.82 -6.95 6.78
N TRP A 21 13.33 -6.23 5.79
CA TRP A 21 13.51 -4.78 5.70
C TRP A 21 12.51 -3.96 6.54
N TYR A 22 11.34 -4.55 6.86
CA TYR A 22 10.23 -3.84 7.48
C TYR A 22 10.13 -4.08 9.00
N ASP A 23 10.09 -2.99 9.77
CA ASP A 23 10.09 -3.02 11.25
C ASP A 23 8.81 -3.65 11.82
N ASP A 24 7.65 -3.35 11.23
CA ASP A 24 6.36 -3.94 11.63
C ASP A 24 6.24 -5.43 11.28
N VAL A 25 6.95 -5.91 10.26
CA VAL A 25 7.06 -7.35 9.97
C VAL A 25 7.97 -8.03 10.98
N ARG A 26 9.10 -7.41 11.34
CA ARG A 26 10.00 -7.94 12.38
C ARG A 26 9.31 -8.08 13.72
N GLN A 27 8.56 -7.06 14.15
CA GLN A 27 7.82 -7.09 15.41
C GLN A 27 6.76 -8.18 15.44
N GLU A 28 5.96 -8.33 14.38
CA GLU A 28 4.95 -9.39 14.30
C GLU A 28 5.60 -10.78 14.23
N LEU A 29 6.71 -10.92 13.52
CA LEU A 29 7.46 -12.17 13.46
C LEU A 29 8.03 -12.53 14.84
N LEU A 30 8.56 -11.56 15.59
CA LEU A 30 9.04 -11.78 16.95
C LEU A 30 7.93 -12.30 17.86
N ASP A 31 6.75 -11.68 17.82
CA ASP A 31 5.59 -12.11 18.61
C ASP A 31 5.12 -13.52 18.23
N HIS A 32 5.03 -13.79 16.92
CA HIS A 32 4.65 -15.11 16.41
C HIS A 32 5.68 -16.19 16.79
N MET A 33 6.97 -15.88 16.69
CA MET A 33 8.06 -16.79 17.06
C MET A 33 8.09 -17.04 18.56
N ALA A 34 7.98 -16.00 19.38
CA ALA A 34 7.90 -16.11 20.83
C ALA A 34 6.72 -16.99 21.25
N THR A 35 5.53 -16.75 20.71
CA THR A 35 4.33 -17.56 20.98
C THR A 35 4.53 -19.02 20.55
N SER A 36 5.11 -19.25 19.37
CA SER A 36 5.37 -20.61 18.86
C SER A 36 6.37 -21.37 19.73
N VAL A 37 7.40 -20.69 20.26
CA VAL A 37 8.38 -21.27 21.18
C VAL A 37 7.71 -21.61 22.51
N GLU A 38 6.91 -20.68 23.07
CA GLU A 38 6.15 -20.93 24.31
C GLU A 38 5.22 -22.14 24.17
N GLU A 39 4.49 -22.24 23.06
CA GLU A 39 3.61 -23.37 22.80
C GLU A 39 4.37 -24.71 22.69
N LYS A 40 5.55 -24.74 22.08
CA LYS A 40 6.36 -25.96 21.98
C LYS A 40 7.01 -26.36 23.30
N MET A 41 7.46 -25.38 24.07
CA MET A 41 7.95 -25.64 25.43
C MET A 41 6.84 -26.26 26.29
N ASP A 42 5.62 -25.73 26.22
CA ASP A 42 4.48 -26.23 26.99
C ASP A 42 3.96 -27.59 26.49
N LYS A 43 3.88 -27.82 25.17
CA LYS A 43 3.29 -29.05 24.60
C LYS A 43 4.25 -30.24 24.58
N GLU A 44 5.53 -29.99 24.35
CA GLU A 44 6.54 -31.03 24.17
C GLU A 44 7.44 -31.21 25.40
N ASP A 45 7.23 -30.43 26.46
CA ASP A 45 8.11 -30.36 27.65
C ASP A 45 9.59 -30.20 27.26
N SER A 46 9.82 -29.37 26.24
CA SER A 46 11.12 -29.21 25.61
C SER A 46 11.89 -28.03 26.18
N SER A 47 13.23 -28.13 26.19
CA SER A 47 14.08 -27.00 26.57
C SER A 47 13.89 -25.85 25.57
N PHE A 48 14.10 -24.62 26.04
CA PHE A 48 14.02 -23.42 25.18
C PHE A 48 14.89 -23.55 23.91
N VAL A 49 16.11 -24.08 24.05
CA VAL A 49 17.06 -24.23 22.94
C VAL A 49 16.50 -25.17 21.87
N ASP A 50 15.92 -26.30 22.28
CA ASP A 50 15.34 -27.28 21.35
C ASP A 50 14.08 -26.72 20.69
N ALA A 51 13.21 -26.05 21.46
CA ALA A 51 12.02 -25.40 20.95
C ALA A 51 12.36 -24.32 19.91
N CYS A 52 13.34 -23.45 20.21
CA CYS A 52 13.83 -22.43 19.28
C CYS A 52 14.38 -23.04 18.00
N ALA A 53 15.25 -24.06 18.08
CA ALA A 53 15.82 -24.69 16.90
C ALA A 53 14.73 -25.28 15.97
N LYS A 54 13.70 -25.91 16.55
CA LYS A 54 12.55 -26.40 15.79
C LYS A 54 11.73 -25.27 15.16
N VAL A 55 11.45 -24.21 15.90
CA VAL A 55 10.69 -23.05 15.37
C VAL A 55 11.45 -22.34 14.25
N PHE A 56 12.77 -22.18 14.39
CA PHE A 56 13.61 -21.50 13.39
C PHE A 56 13.67 -22.27 12.08
N THR A 57 13.63 -23.60 12.14
CA THR A 57 13.65 -24.48 10.95
C THR A 57 12.28 -24.63 10.29
N GLU A 58 11.19 -24.52 11.04
CA GLU A 58 9.83 -24.63 10.52
C GLU A 58 9.30 -23.34 9.90
N ILE A 59 9.72 -22.18 10.40
CA ILE A 59 9.21 -20.89 9.91
C ILE A 59 9.89 -20.50 8.60
N ASP A 60 9.11 -20.50 7.53
CA ASP A 60 9.47 -19.91 6.25
C ASP A 60 9.24 -18.37 6.29
N ILE A 61 10.29 -17.64 6.67
CA ILE A 61 10.28 -16.18 6.81
C ILE A 61 9.92 -15.48 5.49
N PRO A 62 10.51 -15.83 4.33
CA PRO A 62 10.09 -15.26 3.04
C PRO A 62 8.61 -15.45 2.75
N ARG A 63 8.04 -16.63 3.05
CA ARG A 63 6.62 -16.89 2.85
C ARG A 63 5.75 -16.06 3.78
N PHE A 64 6.12 -15.92 5.05
CA PHE A 64 5.42 -15.07 6.02
C PHE A 64 5.36 -13.61 5.52
N GLN A 65 6.51 -13.05 5.14
CA GLN A 65 6.59 -11.69 4.62
C GLN A 65 5.73 -11.50 3.36
N ARG A 66 5.79 -12.44 2.40
CA ARG A 66 4.97 -12.38 1.19
C ARG A 66 3.48 -12.47 1.50
N HIS A 67 3.08 -13.30 2.45
CA HIS A 67 1.68 -13.44 2.83
C HIS A 67 1.13 -12.13 3.42
N LYS A 68 1.86 -11.55 4.38
CA LYS A 68 1.51 -10.27 5.01
C LYS A 68 1.42 -9.14 3.97
N LEU A 69 2.41 -9.00 3.10
CA LEU A 69 2.40 -7.97 2.05
C LEU A 69 1.25 -8.14 1.06
N LYS A 70 0.93 -9.39 0.66
CA LYS A 70 -0.21 -9.67 -0.24
C LYS A 70 -1.54 -9.29 0.40
N PHE A 71 -1.72 -9.66 1.68
CA PHE A 71 -2.93 -9.32 2.43
C PHE A 71 -3.12 -7.80 2.48
N GLU A 72 -2.06 -7.06 2.81
CA GLU A 72 -2.09 -5.60 2.85
C GLU A 72 -2.36 -4.96 1.48
N HIS A 73 -1.81 -5.50 0.39
CA HIS A 73 -2.11 -5.02 -0.97
C HIS A 73 -3.60 -5.17 -1.29
N ILE A 74 -4.18 -6.35 -1.05
CA ILE A 74 -5.59 -6.63 -1.33
C ILE A 74 -6.49 -5.76 -0.45
N ALA A 75 -6.16 -5.62 0.83
CA ALA A 75 -6.89 -4.75 1.76
C ALA A 75 -6.88 -3.30 1.29
N THR A 76 -5.73 -2.81 0.80
CA THR A 76 -5.59 -1.45 0.26
C THR A 76 -6.47 -1.22 -0.96
N LEU A 77 -6.45 -2.15 -1.93
CA LEU A 77 -7.27 -2.04 -3.13
C LEU A 77 -8.77 -2.05 -2.78
N LYS A 78 -9.17 -2.90 -1.82
CA LYS A 78 -10.54 -2.93 -1.31
C LYS A 78 -10.92 -1.60 -0.64
N GLU A 79 -10.03 -1.02 0.15
CA GLU A 79 -10.26 0.27 0.79
C GLU A 79 -10.36 1.42 -0.22
N ALA A 80 -9.50 1.44 -1.24
CA ALA A 80 -9.57 2.39 -2.34
C ALA A 80 -10.89 2.26 -3.11
N GLY A 81 -11.32 1.03 -3.42
CA GLY A 81 -12.62 0.77 -4.05
C GLY A 81 -13.80 1.21 -3.18
N ASN A 82 -13.75 0.99 -1.87
CA ASN A 82 -14.76 1.48 -0.95
C ASN A 82 -14.79 3.02 -0.91
N GLU A 83 -13.62 3.67 -0.91
CA GLU A 83 -13.53 5.13 -0.97
C GLU A 83 -14.11 5.67 -2.28
N MET A 84 -13.85 5.01 -3.43
CA MET A 84 -14.48 5.31 -4.71
C MET A 84 -16.01 5.26 -4.62
N LEU A 85 -16.58 4.24 -3.97
CA LEU A 85 -18.03 4.14 -3.78
C LEU A 85 -18.61 5.28 -2.94
N THR A 86 -17.83 5.91 -2.06
CA THR A 86 -18.30 7.08 -1.30
C THR A 86 -18.54 8.30 -2.18
N PHE A 87 -17.94 8.38 -3.38
CA PHE A 87 -18.17 9.48 -4.31
C PHE A 87 -19.58 9.46 -4.93
N PHE A 88 -20.29 8.34 -4.88
CA PHE A 88 -21.69 8.27 -5.31
C PHE A 88 -22.69 8.79 -4.25
N LYS A 89 -22.20 9.36 -3.13
CA LYS A 89 -23.05 9.82 -2.03
C LYS A 89 -22.68 11.24 -1.56
N GLY A 90 -23.71 12.00 -1.19
CA GLY A 90 -23.58 13.31 -0.54
C GLY A 90 -22.81 14.35 -1.36
N ILE A 91 -22.06 15.23 -0.67
CA ILE A 91 -21.28 16.30 -1.28
C ILE A 91 -20.24 15.78 -2.29
N LYS A 92 -19.76 14.54 -2.13
CA LYS A 92 -18.76 13.96 -3.02
C LYS A 92 -19.32 13.63 -4.41
N LEU A 93 -20.64 13.53 -4.55
CA LEU A 93 -21.31 13.40 -5.85
C LEU A 93 -21.03 14.63 -6.73
N PHE A 94 -20.93 15.82 -6.13
CA PHE A 94 -20.54 17.02 -6.85
C PHE A 94 -19.13 16.89 -7.43
N TYR A 95 -18.17 16.37 -6.66
CA TYR A 95 -16.82 16.11 -7.18
C TYR A 95 -16.82 15.08 -8.31
N LEU A 96 -17.65 14.03 -8.23
CA LEU A 96 -17.80 13.06 -9.31
C LEU A 96 -18.31 13.72 -10.60
N VAL A 97 -19.38 14.54 -10.49
CA VAL A 97 -19.93 15.28 -11.65
C VAL A 97 -18.89 16.23 -12.23
N MET A 98 -18.10 16.90 -11.39
CA MET A 98 -17.00 17.77 -11.83
C MET A 98 -15.92 16.99 -12.58
N ILE A 99 -15.52 15.81 -12.08
CA ILE A 99 -14.52 14.95 -12.75
C ILE A 99 -15.03 14.50 -14.13
N ILE A 100 -16.27 14.01 -14.20
CA ILE A 100 -16.88 13.56 -15.47
C ILE A 100 -16.99 14.73 -16.44
N SER A 101 -17.46 15.89 -15.97
CA SER A 101 -17.60 17.10 -16.80
C SER A 101 -16.23 17.58 -17.30
N ALA A 102 -15.21 17.58 -16.45
CA ALA A 102 -13.85 17.95 -16.85
C ALA A 102 -13.29 16.99 -17.91
N CYS A 103 -13.50 15.68 -17.76
CA CYS A 103 -13.10 14.70 -18.77
C CYS A 103 -13.87 14.89 -20.09
N ALA A 104 -15.18 15.15 -20.03
CA ALA A 104 -16.01 15.36 -21.21
C ALA A 104 -15.59 16.62 -21.97
N ILE A 105 -15.33 17.72 -21.25
CA ILE A 105 -14.81 18.95 -21.84
C ILE A 105 -13.46 18.65 -22.50
N ALA A 106 -12.51 18.03 -21.78
CA ALA A 106 -11.17 17.74 -22.30
C ALA A 106 -11.20 16.91 -23.60
N LEU A 107 -12.07 15.90 -23.68
CA LEU A 107 -12.22 15.06 -24.87
C LEU A 107 -12.92 15.77 -26.04
N ALA A 108 -13.72 16.80 -25.78
CA ALA A 108 -14.40 17.59 -26.80
C ALA A 108 -13.54 18.73 -27.38
N GLN A 109 -12.39 19.04 -26.75
CA GLN A 109 -11.52 20.12 -27.19
C GLN A 109 -10.65 19.75 -28.41
N PRO A 110 -10.05 20.75 -29.09
CA PRO A 110 -9.07 20.55 -30.16
C PRO A 110 -7.86 19.70 -29.71
N GLN A 111 -7.15 19.11 -30.68
CA GLN A 111 -6.02 18.19 -30.46
C GLN A 111 -4.99 18.70 -29.44
N PHE A 112 -4.68 20.00 -29.47
CA PHE A 112 -3.77 20.63 -28.53
C PHE A 112 -4.18 20.42 -27.05
N ILE A 113 -5.46 20.62 -26.71
CA ILE A 113 -5.92 20.48 -25.32
C ILE A 113 -5.99 19.01 -24.91
N LYS A 114 -6.24 18.09 -25.85
CA LYS A 114 -6.17 16.64 -25.61
C LYS A 114 -4.77 16.21 -25.21
N GLU A 115 -3.73 16.73 -25.86
CA GLU A 115 -2.33 16.45 -25.51
C GLU A 115 -1.98 16.92 -24.09
N TRP A 116 -2.46 18.11 -23.68
CA TRP A 116 -2.30 18.59 -22.31
C TRP A 116 -2.97 17.68 -21.28
N PHE A 117 -4.17 17.19 -21.57
CA PHE A 117 -4.89 16.26 -20.70
C PHE A 117 -4.17 14.89 -20.61
N TRP A 118 -3.60 14.43 -21.71
CA TRP A 118 -2.76 13.24 -21.74
C TRP A 118 -1.50 13.42 -20.89
N THR A 119 -0.88 14.58 -21.02
CA THR A 119 0.29 14.97 -20.25
C THR A 119 -0.05 14.94 -18.75
N LEU A 120 -1.19 15.49 -18.32
CA LEU A 120 -1.66 15.42 -16.93
C LEU A 120 -1.85 13.97 -16.45
N THR A 121 -2.38 13.08 -17.28
CA THR A 121 -2.53 11.65 -16.97
C THR A 121 -1.18 10.99 -16.69
N VAL A 122 -0.15 11.33 -17.50
CA VAL A 122 1.23 10.87 -17.31
C VAL A 122 1.88 11.46 -16.06
N TRP A 123 1.52 12.69 -15.69
CA TRP A 123 2.00 13.32 -14.45
C TRP A 123 1.39 12.72 -13.18
N CYS A 124 0.23 12.04 -13.24
CA CYS A 124 -0.38 11.42 -12.05
C CYS A 124 0.55 10.39 -11.35
N PRO A 125 1.15 9.41 -12.02
CA PRO A 125 2.18 8.54 -11.43
C PRO A 125 3.37 9.33 -10.86
N VAL A 126 3.83 10.37 -11.56
CA VAL A 126 4.97 11.19 -11.11
C VAL A 126 4.62 11.95 -9.83
N LEU A 127 3.40 12.47 -9.71
CA LEU A 127 2.90 13.11 -8.49
C LEU A 127 2.78 12.11 -7.33
N LEU A 128 2.36 10.87 -7.60
CA LEU A 128 2.38 9.80 -6.60
C LEU A 128 3.80 9.45 -6.14
N LEU A 129 4.76 9.42 -7.06
CA LEU A 129 6.18 9.24 -6.75
C LEU A 129 6.73 10.42 -5.94
N PHE A 130 6.33 11.65 -6.29
CA PHE A 130 6.72 12.82 -5.52
C PHE A 130 6.14 12.79 -4.10
N TYR A 131 4.90 12.32 -3.94
CA TYR A 131 4.31 12.05 -2.63
C TYR A 131 5.12 10.99 -1.86
N PHE A 132 5.59 9.94 -2.55
CA PHE A 132 6.50 8.94 -1.99
C PHE A 132 7.85 9.49 -1.54
N VAL A 133 8.35 10.59 -2.12
CA VAL A 133 9.61 11.22 -1.74
C VAL A 133 9.42 12.27 -0.64
N LEU A 134 8.44 13.15 -0.80
CA LEU A 134 8.17 14.21 0.15
C LEU A 134 7.74 13.67 1.51
N VAL A 135 6.86 12.67 1.54
CA VAL A 135 6.30 12.15 2.80
C VAL A 135 7.41 11.59 3.71
N PRO A 136 8.32 10.73 3.25
CA PRO A 136 9.47 10.29 4.05
C PRO A 136 10.39 11.41 4.50
N ILE A 137 10.60 12.44 3.69
CA ILE A 137 11.42 13.61 4.07
C ILE A 137 10.79 14.34 5.25
N TYR A 138 9.48 14.61 5.20
CA TYR A 138 8.75 15.26 6.28
C TYR A 138 8.45 14.34 7.47
N ALA A 139 8.47 13.02 7.26
CA ALA A 139 8.10 12.01 8.26
C ALA A 139 9.29 11.19 8.76
N ARG A 140 10.54 11.69 8.64
CA ARG A 140 11.76 10.99 9.08
C ARG A 140 11.66 10.44 10.50
N LYS A 141 11.07 11.21 11.43
CA LYS A 141 10.84 10.80 12.83
C LYS A 141 10.06 9.47 12.93
N TYR A 142 9.15 9.23 12.00
CA TYR A 142 8.21 8.11 12.02
C TYR A 142 8.69 6.89 11.23
N ARG A 143 9.89 6.96 10.62
CA ARG A 143 10.49 5.88 9.81
C ARG A 143 9.50 5.21 8.85
N VAL A 144 8.60 5.98 8.25
CA VAL A 144 7.44 5.49 7.47
C VAL A 144 7.80 4.51 6.35
N LEU A 145 8.99 4.65 5.76
CA LEU A 145 9.49 3.76 4.71
C LEU A 145 9.77 2.34 5.22
N TYR A 146 10.09 2.18 6.50
CA TYR A 146 10.36 0.89 7.12
C TYR A 146 9.08 0.19 7.59
N LEU A 147 7.90 0.76 7.33
CA LEU A 147 6.62 0.14 7.65
C LEU A 147 6.07 -0.57 6.40
N SER A 148 5.94 -1.90 6.48
CA SER A 148 5.36 -2.72 5.42
C SER A 148 3.95 -2.27 5.09
N TYR A 149 3.16 -1.90 6.11
CA TYR A 149 1.81 -1.36 5.95
C TYR A 149 1.76 -0.12 5.04
N TYR A 150 2.67 0.83 5.24
CA TYR A 150 2.72 2.07 4.45
C TYR A 150 3.23 1.80 3.02
N MET A 151 4.33 1.06 2.90
CA MET A 151 4.95 0.74 1.63
C MET A 151 4.06 -0.13 0.74
N SER A 152 3.36 -1.10 1.34
CA SER A 152 2.37 -1.93 0.66
C SER A 152 1.24 -1.08 0.08
N ARG A 153 0.76 -0.08 0.82
CA ARG A 153 -0.28 0.83 0.34
C ARG A 153 0.16 1.70 -0.82
N VAL A 154 1.39 2.22 -0.75
CA VAL A 154 1.98 2.97 -1.87
C VAL A 154 2.08 2.08 -3.10
N ASN A 155 2.66 0.89 -2.98
CA ASN A 155 2.85 -0.03 -4.11
C ASN A 155 1.51 -0.49 -4.72
N ALA A 156 0.51 -0.76 -3.88
CA ALA A 156 -0.83 -1.17 -4.30
C ALA A 156 -1.56 -0.09 -5.11
N LEU A 157 -1.21 1.18 -4.94
CA LEU A 157 -1.80 2.28 -5.71
C LEU A 157 -0.92 2.67 -6.89
N PHE A 158 0.39 2.75 -6.69
CA PHE A 158 1.34 3.15 -7.71
C PHE A 158 1.37 2.16 -8.89
N THR A 159 1.41 0.86 -8.60
CA THR A 159 1.54 -0.17 -9.64
C THR A 159 0.34 -0.18 -10.60
N PRO A 160 -0.92 -0.23 -10.11
CA PRO A 160 -2.08 -0.15 -11.00
C PRO A 160 -2.20 1.19 -11.72
N THR A 161 -1.83 2.31 -11.08
CA THR A 161 -1.86 3.62 -11.75
C THR A 161 -0.87 3.65 -12.91
N PHE A 162 0.37 3.21 -12.71
CA PHE A 162 1.39 3.18 -13.76
C PHE A 162 1.01 2.23 -14.91
N LEU A 163 0.51 1.04 -14.57
CA LEU A 163 0.02 0.09 -15.57
C LEU A 163 -1.17 0.65 -16.35
N SER A 164 -2.11 1.30 -15.67
CA SER A 164 -3.25 1.96 -16.31
C SER A 164 -2.80 3.04 -17.28
N VAL A 165 -1.86 3.92 -16.90
CA VAL A 165 -1.32 4.95 -17.80
C VAL A 165 -0.68 4.31 -19.05
N SER A 166 0.05 3.21 -18.87
CA SER A 166 0.67 2.49 -20.00
C SER A 166 -0.37 1.91 -20.95
N VAL A 167 -1.43 1.30 -20.42
CA VAL A 167 -2.55 0.75 -21.19
C VAL A 167 -3.33 1.86 -21.90
N LEU A 168 -3.59 2.98 -21.22
CA LEU A 168 -4.26 4.14 -21.79
C LEU A 168 -3.47 4.71 -22.97
N GLY A 169 -2.15 4.90 -22.79
CA GLY A 169 -1.26 5.37 -23.85
C GLY A 169 -1.21 4.44 -25.05
N TYR A 170 -1.22 3.11 -24.84
CA TYR A 170 -1.26 2.13 -25.93
C TYR A 170 -2.58 2.16 -26.72
N LEU A 171 -3.69 2.43 -26.05
CA LEU A 171 -5.04 2.43 -26.64
C LEU A 171 -5.53 3.82 -27.07
N ASP A 172 -4.67 4.84 -27.10
CA ASP A 172 -5.06 6.23 -27.34
C ASP A 172 -5.86 6.42 -28.64
N THR A 173 -5.35 5.87 -29.75
CA THR A 173 -6.02 5.95 -31.07
C THR A 173 -7.39 5.28 -31.08
N TRP A 174 -7.57 4.20 -30.31
CA TRP A 174 -8.85 3.51 -30.17
C TRP A 174 -9.84 4.32 -29.32
N PHE A 175 -9.36 4.97 -28.26
CA PHE A 175 -10.17 5.85 -27.42
C PHE A 175 -10.63 7.11 -28.15
N LEU A 176 -9.82 7.65 -29.07
CA LEU A 176 -10.22 8.76 -29.93
C LEU A 176 -11.41 8.41 -30.84
N GLN A 177 -11.55 7.14 -31.25
CA GLN A 177 -12.68 6.66 -32.05
C GLN A 177 -13.91 6.35 -31.19
N HIS A 178 -13.72 6.07 -29.89
CA HIS A 178 -14.78 5.66 -28.96
C HIS A 178 -14.86 6.60 -27.76
N THR A 179 -15.13 7.88 -28.02
CA THR A 179 -15.10 8.96 -27.01
C THR A 179 -15.98 8.69 -25.78
N SER A 180 -17.14 8.05 -25.96
CA SER A 180 -18.02 7.69 -24.84
C SER A 180 -17.38 6.67 -23.89
N ILE A 181 -16.63 5.70 -24.44
CA ILE A 181 -15.91 4.70 -23.65
C ILE A 181 -14.70 5.36 -22.98
N ALA A 182 -13.98 6.20 -23.72
CA ALA A 182 -12.86 6.97 -23.17
C ALA A 182 -13.29 7.79 -21.95
N LEU A 183 -14.43 8.49 -22.02
CA LEU A 183 -14.96 9.28 -20.92
C LEU A 183 -15.15 8.45 -19.64
N VAL A 184 -15.75 7.26 -19.77
CA VAL A 184 -15.98 6.36 -18.63
C VAL A 184 -14.66 5.87 -18.05
N VAL A 185 -13.73 5.42 -18.90
CA VAL A 185 -12.44 4.89 -18.46
C VAL A 185 -11.59 5.97 -17.77
N PHE A 186 -11.50 7.19 -18.34
CA PHE A 186 -10.79 8.30 -17.71
C PHE A 186 -11.42 8.70 -16.38
N SER A 187 -12.74 8.78 -16.33
CA SER A 187 -13.45 9.12 -15.09
C SER A 187 -13.16 8.11 -13.98
N ILE A 188 -13.19 6.80 -14.29
CA ILE A 188 -12.86 5.74 -13.33
C ILE A 188 -11.39 5.83 -12.91
N PHE A 189 -10.48 6.06 -13.85
CA PHE A 189 -9.05 6.20 -13.57
C PHE A 189 -8.77 7.37 -12.60
N TYR A 190 -9.29 8.56 -12.88
CA TYR A 190 -9.09 9.71 -12.00
C TYR A 190 -9.75 9.52 -10.63
N LEU A 191 -10.93 8.89 -10.60
CA LEU A 191 -11.59 8.53 -9.34
C LEU A 191 -10.70 7.59 -8.50
N PHE A 192 -10.09 6.58 -9.14
CA PHE A 192 -9.17 5.66 -8.49
C PHE A 192 -7.95 6.39 -7.93
N VAL A 193 -7.31 7.26 -8.72
CA VAL A 193 -6.13 8.02 -8.28
C VAL A 193 -6.47 8.93 -7.09
N ILE A 194 -7.57 9.68 -7.16
CA ILE A 194 -8.00 10.58 -6.06
C ILE A 194 -8.35 9.77 -4.81
N SER A 195 -9.07 8.65 -4.96
CA SER A 195 -9.41 7.77 -3.85
C SER A 195 -8.17 7.14 -3.23
N GLY A 196 -7.20 6.72 -4.05
CA GLY A 196 -5.90 6.23 -3.61
C GLY A 196 -5.13 7.26 -2.79
N LEU A 197 -5.07 8.52 -3.27
CA LEU A 197 -4.46 9.62 -2.53
C LEU A 197 -5.15 9.88 -1.17
N SER A 198 -6.48 9.81 -1.12
CA SER A 198 -7.25 9.92 0.13
C SER A 198 -6.88 8.81 1.11
N VAL A 199 -6.80 7.56 0.65
CA VAL A 199 -6.39 6.41 1.47
C VAL A 199 -4.97 6.59 1.99
N LEU A 200 -4.01 6.97 1.14
CA LEU A 200 -2.62 7.23 1.55
C LEU A 200 -2.53 8.35 2.59
N HIS A 201 -3.30 9.43 2.42
CA HIS A 201 -3.33 10.52 3.37
C HIS A 201 -3.87 10.06 4.74
N LYS A 202 -4.96 9.28 4.77
CA LYS A 202 -5.51 8.69 6.01
C LYS A 202 -4.49 7.76 6.68
N THR A 203 -3.82 6.92 5.89
CA THR A 203 -2.76 6.03 6.38
C THR A 203 -1.63 6.82 7.02
N LEU A 204 -1.15 7.88 6.36
CA LEU A 204 -0.09 8.72 6.92
C LEU A 204 -0.51 9.35 8.25
N LYS A 205 -1.75 9.84 8.35
CA LYS A 205 -2.29 10.38 9.59
C LYS A 205 -2.30 9.34 10.72
N LYS A 206 -2.70 8.10 10.41
CA LYS A 206 -2.72 6.98 11.36
C LYS A 206 -1.31 6.58 11.82
N VAL A 207 -0.34 6.51 10.90
CA VAL A 207 1.05 6.20 11.26
C VAL A 207 1.60 7.28 12.21
N LYS A 208 1.35 8.56 11.91
CA LYS A 208 1.79 9.68 12.77
C LYS A 208 1.15 9.64 14.17
N SER A 209 -0.12 9.24 14.29
CA SER A 209 -0.77 9.13 15.60
C SER A 209 -0.27 7.94 16.41
N ASN A 210 0.05 6.81 15.75
CA ASN A 210 0.45 5.59 16.44
C ASN A 210 1.90 5.62 16.94
N VAL A 211 2.78 6.38 16.28
CA VAL A 211 4.19 6.52 16.69
C VAL A 211 4.37 7.61 17.76
N ALA A 212 3.32 8.38 18.12
CA ALA A 212 3.39 9.38 19.18
C ALA A 212 3.46 8.79 20.61
N TYR A 213 3.52 7.46 20.76
CA TYR A 213 3.51 6.74 22.03
C TYR A 213 4.75 5.85 22.30
N TYR A 214 5.83 6.03 21.52
CA TYR A 214 7.15 5.45 21.81
C TYR A 214 8.18 6.54 22.05
#